data_AF-A0A9D8I172-F1
#
_entry.id   AF-A0A9D8I172-F1
#
_cell.length_a   1.000
_cell.length_b   1.000
_cell.length_c   1.000
_cell.angle_alpha   90.00
_cell.angle_beta   90.00
_cell.angle_gamma   90.00
#
_symmetry.space_group_name_H-M   'P 1'
#
loop_
_entity.id
_entity.type
_entity.pdbx_description
1 polymer ?
#
loop_
_entity_poly.entity_id
_entity_poly.type
_entity_poly.pdbx_seq_one_letter_code
_entity_poly.pdbx_strand_id
1 'polypeptide(L)'
;MQIKTSSKSGFTLVEIMIVVAIIGLLAAIAIPNFVKARETAQLNSIINNLRIIEGAKDQYALENKKGTGDTTDLSAISAYLKGGTVNPVVNETYTTDKVGTATSAKASVDLGTYKAGTAITAP
;
A
#
# COMPACT_ATOMS: atom_id res chain seq x y z
N MET A 1 -5.56 20.14 65.51
CA MET A 1 -4.98 19.71 64.22
C MET A 1 -6.14 19.55 63.23
N GLN A 2 -6.35 20.51 62.33
CA GLN A 2 -7.44 20.45 61.35
C GLN A 2 -6.96 19.70 60.10
N ILE A 3 -7.61 18.58 59.77
CA ILE A 3 -7.35 17.81 58.56
C ILE A 3 -8.16 18.46 57.42
N LYS A 4 -7.48 19.15 56.50
CA LYS A 4 -8.10 19.60 55.24
C LYS A 4 -8.36 18.37 54.36
N THR A 5 -9.61 17.92 54.29
CA THR A 5 -10.05 16.93 53.31
C THR A 5 -10.16 17.61 51.95
N SER A 6 -9.20 17.38 51.07
CA SER A 6 -9.32 17.78 49.66
C SER A 6 -10.45 16.94 49.03
N SER A 7 -11.48 17.61 48.49
CA SER A 7 -12.58 16.93 47.79
C SER A 7 -12.01 16.23 46.56
N LYS A 8 -11.97 14.89 46.58
CA LYS A 8 -11.67 14.11 45.37
C LYS A 8 -12.85 14.28 44.40
N SER A 9 -12.64 15.05 43.33
CA SER A 9 -13.56 15.06 42.19
C SER A 9 -13.41 13.74 41.45
N GLY A 10 -14.50 13.00 41.29
CA GLY A 10 -14.56 11.76 40.52
C GLY A 10 -15.39 11.96 39.26
N PHE A 11 -15.05 11.26 38.18
CA PHE A 11 -15.86 11.22 36.97
C PHE A 11 -17.20 10.53 37.26
N THR A 12 -18.30 11.09 36.77
CA THR A 12 -19.61 10.45 36.80
C THR A 12 -19.71 9.39 35.71
N LEU A 13 -20.54 8.37 35.95
CA LEU A 13 -20.84 7.36 34.93
C LEU A 13 -21.49 7.99 33.69
N VAL A 14 -22.32 9.02 33.88
CA VAL A 14 -23.01 9.74 32.80
C VAL A 14 -22.02 10.44 31.87
N GLU A 15 -20.98 11.09 32.43
CA GLU A 15 -19.94 11.74 31.63
C GLU A 15 -19.20 10.73 30.76
N ILE A 16 -18.82 9.57 31.33
CA ILE A 16 -18.16 8.51 30.55
C ILE A 16 -19.08 7.97 29.45
N MET A 17 -20.38 7.78 29.73
CA MET A 17 -21.35 7.28 28.75
C MET A 17 -21.50 8.20 27.53
N ILE A 18 -21.58 9.52 27.74
CA ILE A 18 -21.69 10.48 26.63
C ILE A 18 -20.41 10.50 25.80
N VAL A 19 -19.24 10.46 26.46
CA VAL A 19 -17.94 10.47 25.77
C VAL A 19 -17.78 9.24 24.88
N VAL A 20 -18.07 8.04 25.37
CA VAL A 20 -17.96 6.83 24.54
C VAL A 20 -18.99 6.81 23.42
N ALA A 21 -20.17 7.41 23.62
CA ALA A 21 -21.18 7.53 22.56
C ALA A 21 -20.68 8.43 21.41
N ILE A 22 -20.08 9.58 21.72
CA ILE A 22 -19.54 10.51 20.71
C ILE A 22 -18.33 9.88 20.00
N ILE A 23 -17.40 9.27 20.75
CA ILE A 23 -16.25 8.58 20.15
C ILE A 23 -16.72 7.43 19.25
N GLY A 24 -17.73 6.66 19.68
CA GLY A 24 -18.33 5.59 18.89
C GLY A 24 -18.91 6.09 17.57
N LEU A 25 -19.63 7.21 17.58
CA LEU A 25 -20.17 7.83 16.36
C LEU A 25 -19.05 8.28 15.40
N LEU A 26 -18.02 8.95 15.92
CA LEU A 26 -16.88 9.39 15.10
C LEU A 26 -16.11 8.21 14.53
N ALA A 27 -15.86 7.17 15.33
CA ALA A 27 -15.15 5.96 14.91
C ALA A 27 -15.93 5.21 13.81
N ALA A 28 -17.25 5.14 13.91
CA ALA A 28 -18.09 4.47 12.91
C ALA A 28 -17.94 5.07 11.49
N ILE A 29 -17.71 6.39 11.40
CA ILE A 29 -17.50 7.08 10.11
C ILE A 29 -16.01 7.06 9.73
N ALA A 30 -15.12 7.27 10.70
CA ALA A 30 -13.69 7.43 10.45
C ALA A 30 -13.00 6.12 10.03
N ILE A 31 -13.32 4.99 10.68
CA ILE A 31 -12.69 3.70 10.42
C ILE A 31 -12.84 3.23 8.96
N PRO A 32 -14.06 3.16 8.38
CA PRO A 32 -14.20 2.70 6.99
C PRO A 32 -13.52 3.64 5.99
N ASN A 33 -13.52 4.95 6.24
CA ASN A 33 -12.83 5.92 5.39
C ASN A 33 -11.31 5.75 5.47
N PHE A 34 -10.77 5.55 6.67
CA PHE A 34 -9.35 5.32 6.88
C PHE A 34 -8.86 4.05 6.17
N VAL A 35 -9.63 2.96 6.24
CA VAL A 35 -9.30 1.69 5.54
C VAL A 35 -9.23 1.92 4.03
N LYS A 36 -10.24 2.57 3.43
CA LYS A 36 -10.24 2.90 1.99
C LYS A 36 -9.07 3.78 1.57
N ALA A 37 -8.76 4.80 2.37
CA ALA A 37 -7.63 5.69 2.10
C ALA A 37 -6.29 4.93 2.15
N ARG A 38 -6.13 4.02 3.11
CA ARG A 38 -4.95 3.16 3.22
C ARG A 38 -4.81 2.24 2.00
N GLU A 39 -5.88 1.56 1.59
CA GLU A 39 -5.88 0.69 0.40
C GLU A 39 -5.51 1.48 -0.87
N THR A 40 -6.06 2.68 -1.04
CA THR A 40 -5.75 3.55 -2.18
C THR A 40 -4.29 3.97 -2.19
N ALA A 41 -3.75 4.35 -1.03
CA ALA A 41 -2.33 4.70 -0.90
C ALA A 41 -1.42 3.51 -1.23
N GLN A 42 -1.76 2.32 -0.75
CA GLN A 42 -1.02 1.09 -1.06
C GLN A 42 -1.05 0.78 -2.56
N LEU A 43 -2.21 0.86 -3.20
CA LEU A 43 -2.36 0.67 -4.64
C LEU A 43 -1.52 1.68 -5.44
N ASN A 44 -1.55 2.95 -5.06
CA ASN A 44 -0.74 3.98 -5.73
C ASN A 44 0.78 3.71 -5.59
N SER A 45 1.23 3.21 -4.44
CA SER A 45 2.62 2.81 -4.26
C SER A 45 3.01 1.62 -5.15
N ILE A 46 2.13 0.62 -5.30
CA ILE A 46 2.35 -0.51 -6.21
C ILE A 46 2.43 -0.04 -7.67
N ILE A 47 1.50 0.82 -8.09
CA ILE A 47 1.51 1.40 -9.45
C ILE A 47 2.81 2.19 -9.70
N ASN A 48 3.29 2.94 -8.71
CA ASN A 48 4.57 3.64 -8.81
C ASN A 48 5.74 2.66 -8.95
N ASN A 49 5.75 1.57 -8.18
CA ASN A 49 6.78 0.53 -8.31
C ASN A 49 6.73 -0.15 -9.68
N LEU A 50 5.55 -0.42 -10.23
CA LEU A 50 5.38 -0.94 -11.59
C LEU A 50 6.01 -0.01 -12.64
N ARG A 51 5.79 1.30 -12.53
CA ARG A 51 6.42 2.30 -13.43
C ARG A 51 7.94 2.33 -13.32
N ILE A 52 8.48 2.17 -12.12
CA ILE A 52 9.94 2.08 -11.91
C ILE A 52 10.49 0.82 -12.58
N ILE A 53 9.80 -0.31 -12.41
CA ILE A 53 10.15 -1.59 -13.05
C ILE A 53 10.05 -1.48 -14.58
N GLU A 54 9.03 -0.81 -15.12
CA GLU A 54 8.89 -0.56 -16.56
C GLU A 54 10.04 0.26 -17.11
N GLY A 55 10.39 1.37 -16.46
CA GLY A 55 11.54 2.16 -16.87
C GLY A 55 12.85 1.37 -16.83
N ALA A 56 13.04 0.53 -15.82
CA ALA A 56 14.21 -0.36 -15.72
C ALA A 56 14.22 -1.44 -16.82
N LYS A 57 13.04 -2.00 -17.14
CA LYS A 57 12.87 -2.95 -18.24
C LYS A 57 13.20 -2.33 -19.59
N ASP A 58 12.73 -1.11 -19.85
CA ASP A 58 12.98 -0.42 -21.12
C ASP A 58 14.46 -0.05 -21.28
N GLN A 59 15.11 0.38 -20.19
CA GLN A 59 16.55 0.63 -20.19
C GLN A 59 17.36 -0.63 -20.47
N TYR A 60 17.03 -1.73 -19.78
CA TYR A 60 17.66 -3.03 -20.01
C TYR A 60 17.48 -3.49 -21.46
N ALA A 61 16.25 -3.34 -22.00
CA ALA A 61 15.94 -3.74 -23.36
C ALA A 61 16.75 -2.93 -24.39
N LEU A 62 16.85 -1.62 -24.18
CA LEU A 62 17.62 -0.72 -25.03
C LEU A 62 19.11 -1.08 -25.06
N GLU A 63 19.72 -1.30 -23.88
CA GLU A 63 21.15 -1.62 -23.78
C GLU A 63 21.48 -3.00 -24.36
N ASN A 64 20.58 -3.97 -24.18
CA ASN A 64 20.79 -5.35 -24.63
C ASN A 64 20.21 -5.63 -26.02
N LYS A 65 19.77 -4.59 -26.74
CA LYS A 65 19.18 -4.69 -28.09
C LYS A 65 18.00 -5.69 -28.15
N LYS A 66 17.22 -5.78 -27.07
CA LYS A 66 16.00 -6.61 -27.02
C LYS A 66 14.83 -5.86 -27.65
N GLY A 67 14.08 -6.57 -28.47
CA GLY A 67 12.87 -6.08 -29.12
C GLY A 67 11.60 -6.54 -28.39
N THR A 68 10.46 -6.04 -28.85
CA THR A 68 9.14 -6.45 -28.36
C THR A 68 8.98 -7.97 -28.44
N GLY A 69 8.56 -8.59 -27.33
CA GLY A 69 8.35 -10.04 -27.25
C GLY A 69 9.52 -10.82 -26.66
N ASP A 70 10.69 -10.20 -26.50
CA ASP A 70 11.82 -10.81 -25.80
C ASP A 70 11.53 -10.96 -24.31
N THR A 71 12.03 -12.04 -23.72
CA THR A 71 11.88 -12.28 -22.28
C THR A 71 12.72 -11.32 -21.46
N THR A 72 12.11 -10.80 -20.39
CA THR A 72 12.78 -10.03 -19.34
C THR A 72 12.27 -10.48 -17.98
N ASP A 73 13.20 -10.68 -17.05
CA ASP A 73 12.91 -11.06 -15.67
C ASP A 73 13.44 -9.99 -14.71
N LEU A 74 12.88 -9.96 -13.49
CA LEU A 74 13.30 -9.05 -12.43
C LEU A 74 14.81 -9.10 -12.13
N SER A 75 15.42 -10.28 -12.24
CA SER A 75 16.86 -10.46 -12.04
C SER A 75 17.68 -9.71 -13.10
N ALA A 76 17.22 -9.70 -14.36
CA ALA A 76 17.89 -9.05 -15.48
C ALA A 76 17.89 -7.53 -15.37
N ILE A 77 16.84 -6.96 -14.73
CA ILE A 77 16.69 -5.51 -14.58
C ILE A 77 17.20 -4.98 -13.23
N SER A 78 17.65 -5.85 -12.33
CA SER A 78 18.07 -5.48 -10.97
C SER A 78 19.16 -4.41 -10.95
N ALA A 79 20.10 -4.42 -11.91
CA ALA A 79 21.14 -3.40 -12.05
C ALA A 79 20.60 -1.98 -12.34
N TYR A 80 19.40 -1.89 -12.91
CA TYR A 80 18.73 -0.65 -13.28
C TYR A 80 17.76 -0.16 -12.19
N LEU A 81 17.60 -0.94 -11.12
CA LEU A 81 16.82 -0.58 -9.95
C LEU A 81 17.74 -0.03 -8.86
N LYS A 82 17.38 1.12 -8.29
CA LYS A 82 18.10 1.68 -7.15
C LYS A 82 18.00 0.71 -5.96
N GLY A 83 19.12 0.08 -5.59
CA GLY A 83 19.16 -0.93 -4.53
C GLY A 83 18.81 -2.35 -4.98
N GLY A 84 18.74 -2.61 -6.30
CA GLY A 84 18.55 -3.96 -6.85
C GLY A 84 17.10 -4.44 -6.91
N THR A 85 16.21 -3.89 -6.10
CA THR A 85 14.81 -4.33 -5.96
C THR A 85 13.89 -3.17 -5.58
N VAL A 86 12.61 -3.27 -5.93
CA VAL A 86 11.56 -2.43 -5.33
C VAL A 86 11.05 -3.06 -4.03
N ASN A 87 10.69 -2.23 -3.06
CA ASN A 87 10.16 -2.74 -1.79
C ASN A 87 8.66 -3.06 -1.90
N PRO A 88 8.21 -4.28 -1.57
CA PRO A 88 6.80 -4.62 -1.56
C PRO A 88 6.01 -3.83 -0.50
N VAL A 89 4.73 -3.57 -0.76
CA VAL A 89 3.83 -2.79 0.11
C VAL A 89 2.87 -3.69 0.89
N VAL A 90 2.38 -4.76 0.25
CA VAL A 90 1.39 -5.70 0.78
C VAL A 90 1.75 -7.16 0.47
N ASN A 91 3.06 -7.46 0.39
CA ASN A 91 3.59 -8.77 -0.01
C ASN A 91 3.13 -9.17 -1.42
N GLU A 92 3.11 -8.22 -2.33
CA GLU A 92 2.87 -8.43 -3.75
C GLU A 92 4.11 -8.97 -4.47
N THR A 93 3.88 -9.76 -5.52
CA THR A 93 4.94 -10.21 -6.43
C THR A 93 4.87 -9.44 -7.73
N TYR A 94 6.01 -8.95 -8.20
CA TYR A 94 6.14 -8.24 -9.47
C TYR A 94 6.55 -9.18 -10.59
N THR A 95 6.07 -8.95 -11.80
CA THR A 95 6.42 -9.69 -13.02
C THR A 95 6.65 -8.70 -14.15
N THR A 96 7.82 -8.79 -14.79
CA THR A 96 8.24 -7.89 -15.87
C THR A 96 7.60 -8.20 -17.22
N ASP A 97 7.07 -9.42 -17.37
CA ASP A 97 6.53 -9.98 -18.61
C ASP A 97 7.52 -9.78 -19.79
N LYS A 98 7.08 -9.79 -21.03
CA LYS A 98 7.98 -9.56 -22.17
C LYS A 98 8.29 -8.06 -22.34
N VAL A 99 9.35 -7.74 -23.06
CA VAL A 99 9.58 -6.38 -23.54
C VAL A 99 8.37 -5.94 -24.39
N GLY A 100 7.86 -4.74 -24.12
CA GLY A 100 6.68 -4.19 -24.81
C GLY A 100 5.32 -4.64 -24.29
N THR A 101 5.24 -5.55 -23.30
CA THR A 101 4.00 -5.80 -22.54
C THR A 101 4.00 -5.03 -21.23
N ALA A 102 2.85 -4.61 -20.71
CA ALA A 102 2.78 -3.96 -19.39
C ALA A 102 3.32 -4.89 -18.29
N THR A 103 4.02 -4.32 -17.31
CA THR A 103 4.44 -5.09 -16.13
C THR A 103 3.25 -5.26 -15.19
N SER A 104 3.26 -6.37 -14.45
CA SER A 104 2.15 -6.73 -13.58
C SER A 104 2.61 -6.99 -12.14
N ALA A 105 1.73 -6.72 -11.19
CA ALA A 105 1.89 -7.08 -9.78
C ALA A 105 0.71 -7.92 -9.34
N LYS A 106 0.94 -8.90 -8.47
CA LYS A 106 -0.11 -9.69 -7.82
C LYS A 106 -0.03 -9.50 -6.31
N ALA A 107 -1.01 -8.80 -5.75
CA ALA A 107 -1.11 -8.56 -4.31
C ALA A 107 -1.66 -9.79 -3.57
N SER A 108 -1.17 -10.04 -2.36
CA SER A 108 -1.67 -11.13 -1.50
C SER A 108 -2.97 -10.78 -0.75
N VAL A 109 -3.46 -9.55 -0.90
CA VAL A 109 -4.65 -9.01 -0.23
C VAL A 109 -5.54 -8.28 -1.23
N ASP A 110 -6.80 -8.07 -0.85
CA ASP A 110 -7.72 -7.21 -1.59
C ASP A 110 -7.27 -5.74 -1.49
N LEU A 111 -7.31 -5.03 -2.62
CA LEU A 111 -6.97 -3.62 -2.74
C LEU A 111 -8.05 -2.92 -3.58
N GLY A 112 -9.05 -2.35 -2.90
CA GLY A 112 -10.19 -1.71 -3.58
C GLY A 112 -10.91 -2.67 -4.54
N THR A 113 -10.80 -2.41 -5.84
CA THR A 113 -11.40 -3.24 -6.90
C THR A 113 -10.57 -4.48 -7.25
N TYR A 114 -9.29 -4.51 -6.89
CA TYR A 114 -8.41 -5.65 -7.18
C TYR A 114 -8.54 -6.71 -6.09
N LYS A 115 -8.86 -7.94 -6.47
CA LYS A 115 -8.90 -9.08 -5.56
C LYS A 115 -7.52 -9.66 -5.35
N ALA A 116 -7.29 -10.28 -4.19
CA ALA A 116 -6.04 -11.00 -3.92
C ALA A 116 -5.69 -11.96 -5.08
N GLY A 117 -4.45 -11.89 -5.54
CA GLY A 117 -3.92 -12.71 -6.65
C GLY A 117 -4.27 -12.22 -8.06
N THR A 118 -5.13 -11.22 -8.21
CA THR A 118 -5.42 -10.62 -9.53
C THR A 118 -4.26 -9.74 -9.99
N ALA A 119 -4.06 -9.68 -11.31
CA ALA A 119 -3.00 -8.87 -11.90
C ALA A 119 -3.38 -7.38 -11.85
N ILE A 120 -2.50 -6.59 -11.26
CA ILE A 120 -2.51 -5.13 -11.27
C ILE A 120 -1.48 -4.70 -12.30
N THR A 121 -1.89 -3.93 -13.29
CA THR A 121 -0.99 -3.35 -14.30
C THR A 121 -0.99 -1.84 -14.17
N ALA A 122 0.15 -1.19 -14.42
CA ALA A 122 0.16 0.25 -14.57
C ALA A 122 -0.61 0.63 -15.85
N PRO A 123 -1.46 1.68 -15.81
CA PRO A 123 -2.05 2.25 -17.01
C PRO A 123 -1.03 3.02 -17.84
#